data_AF-A0A3D0QWV9-F1
#
_entry.id   AF-A0A3D0QWV9-F1
#
_cell.length_a   1.000
_cell.length_b   1.000
_cell.length_c   1.000
_cell.angle_alpha   90.00
_cell.angle_beta   90.00
_cell.angle_gamma   90.00
#
_symmetry.space_group_name_H-M   'P 1'
#
loop_
_entity.id
_entity.type
_entity.pdbx_description
1 polymer ?
#
loop_
_entity_poly.entity_id
_entity_poly.type
_entity_poly.pdbx_seq_one_letter_code
_entity_poly.pdbx_strand_id
1 'polypeptide(L)'
;HVGWAVLLPLLLAGLGGGSVIAPNQTLTLAAVPPAQGGSAGGVLQTGQRIGSATGIAVVGSVFFSDLTAGGGDWAAAFRQSLGVSVAFVVLALAVALVDLRARRHAT
;
A
#
# COMPACT_ATOMS: atom_id res chain seq x y z
N HIS A 1 -8.83 -28.24 0.98
CA HIS A 1 -8.85 -27.65 -0.37
C HIS A 1 -8.58 -26.14 -0.40
N VAL A 2 -9.07 -25.35 0.56
CA VAL A 2 -8.84 -23.89 0.62
C VAL A 2 -7.36 -23.50 0.73
N GLY A 3 -6.54 -24.28 1.45
CA GLY A 3 -5.10 -24.00 1.61
C GLY A 3 -4.34 -23.84 0.29
N TRP A 4 -4.55 -24.75 -0.67
CA TRP A 4 -3.91 -24.66 -2.00
C TRP A 4 -4.41 -23.48 -2.84
N ALA A 5 -5.68 -23.09 -2.68
CA ALA A 5 -6.26 -21.95 -3.40
C ALA A 5 -5.70 -20.60 -2.94
N VAL A 6 -5.29 -20.49 -1.68
CA VAL A 6 -4.69 -19.24 -1.12
C VAL A 6 -3.17 -19.24 -1.23
N LEU A 7 -2.55 -20.42 -1.32
CA LEU A 7 -1.09 -20.57 -1.40
C LEU A 7 -0.50 -19.87 -2.63
N LEU A 8 -1.11 -20.06 -3.80
CA LEU A 8 -0.64 -19.48 -5.06
C LEU A 8 -0.74 -17.94 -5.07
N PRO A 9 -1.88 -17.31 -4.72
CA PRO A 9 -1.97 -15.86 -4.57
C PRO A 9 -0.97 -15.28 -3.57
N LEU A 10 -0.77 -15.92 -2.42
CA LEU A 10 0.19 -15.47 -1.40
C LEU A 10 1.63 -15.57 -1.89
N LEU A 11 1.98 -16.65 -2.60
CA LEU A 11 3.29 -16.80 -3.23
C LEU A 11 3.55 -15.70 -4.24
N LEU A 12 2.58 -15.43 -5.12
CA LEU A 12 2.70 -14.36 -6.12
C LEU A 12 2.80 -12.98 -5.46
N ALA A 13 2.00 -12.73 -4.41
CA ALA A 13 2.07 -11.49 -3.66
C ALA A 13 3.43 -11.32 -2.96
N GLY A 14 3.98 -12.39 -2.38
CA GLY A 14 5.29 -12.39 -1.73
C GLY A 14 6.45 -12.19 -2.71
N LEU A 15 6.46 -12.93 -3.82
CA LEU A 15 7.47 -12.80 -4.87
C LEU A 15 7.42 -11.41 -5.52
N GLY A 16 6.22 -10.98 -5.93
CA GLY A 16 6.03 -9.65 -6.52
C GLY A 16 6.42 -8.53 -5.56
N GLY A 17 5.96 -8.61 -4.30
CA GLY A 17 6.30 -7.66 -3.25
C GLY A 17 7.81 -7.59 -2.99
N GLY A 18 8.47 -8.74 -2.83
CA GLY A 18 9.91 -8.80 -2.61
C GLY A 18 10.72 -8.21 -3.77
N SER A 19 10.33 -8.54 -5.01
CA SER A 19 11.00 -8.04 -6.21
C SER A 19 10.88 -6.53 -6.42
N VAL A 20 9.87 -5.86 -5.87
CA VAL A 20 9.66 -4.41 -6.04
C VAL A 20 10.04 -3.58 -4.82
N ILE A 21 9.77 -4.07 -3.60
CA ILE A 21 9.97 -3.29 -2.37
C ILE A 21 11.45 -3.03 -2.12
N ALA A 22 12.31 -4.05 -2.27
CA ALA A 22 13.73 -3.93 -2.03
C ALA A 22 14.43 -2.92 -2.97
N PRO A 23 14.33 -3.03 -4.32
CA PRO A 23 14.98 -2.07 -5.20
C PRO A 23 14.37 -0.67 -5.08
N ASN A 24 13.07 -0.53 -4.81
CA ASN A 24 12.46 0.78 -4.62
C ASN A 24 13.05 1.53 -3.42
N GLN A 25 13.29 0.84 -2.29
CA GLN A 25 13.94 1.46 -1.13
C GLN A 25 15.37 1.90 -1.46
N THR A 26 16.14 1.05 -2.14
CA THR A 26 17.51 1.37 -2.54
C THR A 26 17.56 2.55 -3.53
N LEU A 27 16.73 2.54 -4.58
CA LEU A 27 16.67 3.62 -5.57
C LEU A 27 16.20 4.94 -4.97
N THR A 28 15.24 4.90 -4.04
CA THR A 28 14.76 6.11 -3.33
C THR A 28 15.89 6.78 -2.55
N LEU A 29 16.80 6.00 -1.96
CA LEU A 29 17.92 6.51 -1.17
C LEU A 29 19.20 6.74 -2.00
N ALA A 30 19.26 6.23 -3.24
CA ALA A 30 20.47 6.30 -4.07
C ALA A 30 20.90 7.73 -4.42
N ALA A 31 19.96 8.68 -4.48
CA ALA A 31 20.23 10.09 -4.76
C ALA A 31 20.60 10.90 -3.50
N VAL A 32 20.57 10.30 -2.30
CA VAL A 32 20.83 10.99 -1.03
C VAL A 32 22.33 10.92 -0.69
N PRO A 33 22.98 12.05 -0.34
CA PRO A 33 24.36 12.04 0.11
C PRO A 33 24.58 11.09 1.30
N PRO A 34 25.71 10.35 1.38
CA PRO A 34 25.92 9.34 2.43
C PRO A 34 25.76 9.88 3.86
N ALA A 35 26.14 11.14 4.10
CA ALA A 35 25.99 11.80 5.39
C ALA A 35 24.53 12.01 5.84
N GLN A 36 23.58 11.98 4.89
CA GLN A 36 22.14 12.17 5.14
C GLN A 36 21.33 10.88 5.01
N GLY A 37 21.96 9.76 4.65
CA GLY A 37 21.28 8.48 4.40
C GLY A 37 20.47 7.97 5.59
N GLY A 38 20.97 8.15 6.82
CA GLY A 38 20.26 7.78 8.05
C GLY A 38 19.00 8.63 8.29
N SER A 39 19.06 9.93 8.03
CA SER A 39 17.90 10.82 8.15
C SER A 39 16.85 10.52 7.08
N ALA A 40 17.26 10.34 5.82
CA ALA A 40 16.37 9.99 4.74
C ALA A 40 15.68 8.63 4.94
N GLY A 41 16.41 7.62 5.40
CA GLY A 41 15.86 6.32 5.77
C GLY A 41 14.84 6.42 6.92
N GLY A 42 15.13 7.24 7.94
CA GLY A 42 14.21 7.49 9.06
C GLY A 42 12.90 8.16 8.63
N VAL A 43 12.97 9.17 7.75
CA VAL A 43 11.78 9.83 7.18
C VAL A 43 10.96 8.84 6.35
N LEU A 44 11.60 8.03 5.50
CA LEU A 44 10.93 7.01 4.69
C LEU A 44 10.18 6.00 5.58
N GLN A 45 10.84 5.47 6.61
CA GLN A 45 10.22 4.52 7.52
C GLN A 45 9.05 5.15 8.30
N THR A 46 9.19 6.41 8.72
CA THR A 46 8.14 7.14 9.41
C THR A 46 6.93 7.33 8.49
N GLY A 47 7.15 7.74 7.24
CA GLY A 47 6.11 7.83 6.23
C GLY A 47 5.39 6.50 5.98
N GLN A 48 6.14 5.39 5.89
CA GLN A 48 5.56 4.05 5.76
C GLN A 48 4.67 3.68 6.95
N ARG A 49 5.10 3.98 8.18
CA ARG A 49 4.30 3.75 9.40
C ARG A 49 3.03 4.58 9.42
N ILE A 50 3.11 5.85 9.04
CA ILE A 50 1.93 6.73 8.96
C ILE A 50 0.97 6.16 7.91
N GLY A 51 1.47 5.82 6.72
CA GLY A 51 0.66 5.25 5.65
C GLY A 51 -0.04 3.95 6.05
N SER A 52 0.67 3.02 6.70
CA SER A 52 0.06 1.76 7.14
C SER A 52 -0.95 1.98 8.26
N ALA A 53 -0.66 2.85 9.23
CA ALA A 53 -1.59 3.18 10.31
C ALA A 53 -2.88 3.82 9.77
N THR A 54 -2.77 4.80 8.87
CA THR A 54 -3.93 5.41 8.22
C THR A 54 -4.72 4.40 7.40
N GLY A 55 -4.04 3.53 6.63
CA GLY A 55 -4.68 2.48 5.85
C GLY A 55 -5.51 1.53 6.71
N ILE A 56 -4.91 1.01 7.79
CA ILE A 56 -5.58 0.11 8.75
C ILE A 56 -6.77 0.82 9.41
N ALA A 57 -6.60 2.07 9.84
CA ALA A 57 -7.65 2.83 10.49
C ALA A 57 -8.85 3.09 9.57
N VAL A 58 -8.62 3.52 8.33
CA VAL A 58 -9.70 3.82 7.37
C VAL A 58 -10.43 2.55 6.96
N VAL A 59 -9.71 1.51 6.53
CA VAL A 59 -10.32 0.26 6.07
C VAL A 59 -11.05 -0.44 7.22
N GLY A 60 -10.44 -0.47 8.41
CA GLY A 60 -11.07 -1.02 9.61
C GLY A 60 -12.32 -0.25 10.03
N SER A 61 -12.28 1.09 10.00
CA SER A 61 -13.45 1.91 10.30
C SER A 61 -14.60 1.61 9.34
N VAL A 62 -14.36 1.57 8.03
CA VAL A 62 -15.40 1.25 7.04
C VAL A 62 -15.96 -0.15 7.26
N PHE A 63 -15.09 -1.14 7.51
CA PHE A 63 -15.50 -2.50 7.78
C PHE A 63 -16.45 -2.60 8.98
N PHE A 64 -16.07 -2.05 10.14
CA PHE A 64 -16.89 -2.15 11.34
C PHE A 64 -18.14 -1.27 11.28
N SER A 65 -18.07 -0.12 10.61
CA SER A 65 -19.25 0.73 10.35
C SER A 65 -20.29 0.00 9.51
N ASP A 66 -19.89 -0.60 8.39
CA ASP A 66 -20.81 -1.34 7.51
C ASP A 66 -21.32 -2.62 8.15
N LEU A 67 -20.47 -3.33 8.90
CA LEU A 67 -20.87 -4.54 9.62
C LEU A 67 -21.97 -4.24 10.64
N THR A 68 -21.84 -3.13 11.37
CA THR A 68 -22.83 -2.71 12.37
C THR A 68 -24.13 -2.23 11.71
N ALA A 69 -24.02 -1.43 10.63
CA ALA A 69 -25.18 -0.93 9.89
C ALA A 69 -25.95 -2.05 9.17
N GLY A 70 -25.25 -3.06 8.66
CA GLY A 70 -25.81 -4.21 7.94
C GLY A 70 -26.32 -5.35 8.81
N GLY A 71 -26.38 -5.18 10.14
CA GLY A 71 -26.88 -6.21 11.05
C GLY A 71 -26.00 -7.47 11.12
N GLY A 72 -24.69 -7.33 10.87
CA GLY A 72 -23.74 -8.44 10.92
C GLY A 72 -23.44 -9.11 9.57
N ASP A 73 -23.85 -8.54 8.44
CA ASP A 73 -23.45 -9.03 7.11
C ASP A 73 -21.95 -8.80 6.84
N TRP A 74 -21.16 -9.81 7.19
CA TRP A 74 -19.72 -9.85 6.97
C TRP A 74 -19.31 -9.78 5.50
N ALA A 75 -20.08 -10.41 4.61
CA ALA A 75 -19.71 -10.47 3.19
C ALA A 75 -19.86 -9.10 2.53
N ALA A 76 -20.94 -8.38 2.84
CA ALA A 76 -21.14 -7.02 2.37
C ALA A 76 -20.09 -6.05 2.93
N ALA A 77 -19.84 -6.07 4.24
CA ALA A 77 -18.83 -5.22 4.89
C ALA A 77 -17.41 -5.48 4.36
N PHE A 78 -17.06 -6.75 4.13
CA PHE A 78 -15.77 -7.11 3.55
C PHE A 78 -15.63 -6.59 2.12
N ARG A 79 -16.67 -6.74 1.28
CA ARG A 79 -16.66 -6.25 -0.11
C ARG A 79 -16.48 -4.73 -0.18
N GLN A 80 -17.16 -3.98 0.67
CA GLN A 80 -17.03 -2.51 0.71
C GLN A 80 -15.61 -2.09 1.14
N SER A 81 -15.08 -2.72 2.18
CA SER A 81 -13.73 -2.48 2.69
C SER A 81 -12.65 -2.82 1.66
N LEU A 82 -12.87 -3.89 0.88
CA LEU A 82 -12.02 -4.24 -0.25
C LEU A 82 -12.08 -3.16 -1.34
N GLY A 83 -13.26 -2.61 -1.61
CA GLY A 83 -13.45 -1.47 -2.52
C GLY A 83 -12.65 -0.24 -2.10
N VAL A 84 -12.64 0.10 -0.82
CA VAL A 84 -11.81 1.19 -0.26
C VAL A 84 -10.32 0.91 -0.43
N SER A 85 -9.90 -0.33 -0.20
CA SER A 85 -8.51 -0.75 -0.41
C SER A 85 -8.08 -0.60 -1.87
N VAL A 86 -8.94 -1.01 -2.80
CA VAL A 86 -8.71 -0.83 -4.25
C VAL A 86 -8.64 0.67 -4.59
N ALA A 87 -9.51 1.50 -4.02
CA ALA A 87 -9.48 2.94 -4.25
C ALA A 87 -8.16 3.58 -3.79
N PHE A 88 -7.60 3.16 -2.65
CA PHE A 88 -6.27 3.60 -2.21
C PHE A 88 -5.16 3.17 -3.17
N VAL A 89 -5.21 1.94 -3.68
CA VAL A 89 -4.23 1.46 -4.67
C VAL A 89 -4.34 2.26 -5.97
N VAL A 90 -5.56 2.52 -6.46
CA VAL A 90 -5.79 3.32 -7.66
C VAL A 90 -5.32 4.76 -7.47
N LEU A 91 -5.58 5.36 -6.31
CA LEU A 91 -5.10 6.71 -5.99
C LEU A 91 -3.58 6.76 -5.94
N ALA A 92 -2.94 5.80 -5.27
CA ALA A 92 -1.48 5.70 -5.22
C ALA A 92 -0.87 5.53 -6.62
N LEU A 93 -1.49 4.70 -7.46
CA LEU A 93 -1.10 4.54 -8.86
C LEU A 93 -1.28 5.84 -9.66
N ALA A 94 -2.38 6.55 -9.48
CA ALA A 94 -2.62 7.83 -10.14
C ALA A 94 -1.56 8.87 -9.74
N VAL A 95 -1.23 8.98 -8.45
CA VAL A 95 -0.16 9.84 -7.95
C VAL A 95 1.18 9.46 -8.58
N ALA A 96 1.52 8.17 -8.61
CA ALA A 96 2.75 7.70 -9.25
C ALA A 96 2.80 8.05 -10.75
N LEU A 97 1.69 7.89 -11.48
CA LEU A 97 1.60 8.24 -12.89
C LEU A 97 1.73 9.76 -13.12
N VAL A 98 1.15 10.58 -12.25
CA VAL A 98 1.27 12.04 -12.30
C VAL A 98 2.71 12.47 -12.01
N ASP A 99 3.36 11.90 -10.99
CA ASP A 99 4.77 12.15 -10.67
C ASP A 99 5.69 11.77 -11.85
N LEU A 100 5.46 10.61 -12.46
CA LEU A 100 6.20 10.19 -13.65
C LEU A 100 6.00 11.14 -14.84
N ARG A 101 4.78 11.64 -15.08
CA ARG A 101 4.51 12.63 -16.12
C ARG A 101 5.20 13.96 -15.84
N ALA A 102 5.11 14.46 -14.60
CA ALA A 102 5.74 15.71 -14.20
C ALA A 102 7.27 15.64 -14.39
N ARG A 103 7.91 14.53 -14.02
CA ARG A 103 9.34 14.30 -14.24
C ARG A 103 9.72 14.30 -15.72
N ARG A 104 8.91 13.66 -16.58
CA ARG A 104 9.13 13.61 -18.04
C ARG A 104 8.98 14.97 -18.72
N HIS A 105 8.18 15.88 -18.15
CA HIS A 105 8.02 17.23 -18.69
C HIS A 105 9.14 18.20 -18.22
N ALA A 106 9.86 17.85 -17.16
CA ALA A 106 10.97 18.66 -16.64
C ALA A 106 12.34 18.33 -17.28
N THR A 107 12.43 17.22 -18.01
CA THR A 107 13.57 16.80 -18.84
C THR A 107 13.36 17.19 -20.30
#